data_AF-A0A3D4R837-F1
#
_entry.id   AF-A0A3D4R837-F1
#
_cell.length_a   1.000
_cell.length_b   1.000
_cell.length_c   1.000
_cell.angle_alpha   90.00
_cell.angle_beta   90.00
_cell.angle_gamma   90.00
#
_symmetry.space_group_name_H-M   'P 1'
#
loop_
_entity.id
_entity.type
_entity.pdbx_description
1 polymer ?
#
loop_
_entity_poly.entity_id
_entity_poly.type
_entity_poly.pdbx_seq_one_letter_code
_entity_poly.pdbx_strand_id
1 'polypeptide(L)' 'MPKRTYQPKKGKRAKTHGFRKRMKMGGNVLKTRRQKGRKKLTV' A
#
# COMPACT_ATOMS: atom_id res chain seq x y z
N MET A 1 -15.10 26.10 4.88
CA MET A 1 -13.74 25.69 4.49
C MET A 1 -13.79 24.44 3.61
N PRO A 2 -13.01 24.34 2.52
CA PRO A 2 -13.10 23.21 1.59
C PRO A 2 -12.53 21.92 2.20
N LYS A 3 -13.11 20.78 1.81
CA LYS A 3 -12.71 19.44 2.26
C LYS A 3 -11.30 19.11 1.76
N ARG A 4 -10.45 18.57 2.65
CA ARG A 4 -9.08 18.15 2.31
C ARG A 4 -9.08 16.85 1.52
N THR A 5 -8.11 16.68 0.61
CA THR A 5 -7.97 15.51 -0.28
C THR A 5 -7.78 14.20 0.48
N TYR A 6 -6.96 14.21 1.53
CA TYR A 6 -6.75 13.04 2.35
C TYR A 6 -7.77 12.98 3.49
N GLN A 7 -8.70 12.05 3.37
CA GLN A 7 -9.64 11.68 4.43
C GLN A 7 -9.25 10.28 4.94
N PRO A 8 -8.55 10.17 6.08
CA PRO A 8 -7.98 8.91 6.54
C PRO A 8 -9.06 7.90 6.92
N LYS A 9 -9.01 6.72 6.31
CA LYS A 9 -9.82 5.56 6.72
C LYS A 9 -8.96 4.29 6.70
N LYS A 10 -8.74 3.70 7.88
CA LYS A 10 -7.86 2.53 8.07
C LYS A 10 -8.27 1.35 7.17
N GLY A 11 -9.57 1.06 7.10
CA GLY A 11 -10.10 -0.02 6.26
C GLY A 11 -9.86 0.18 4.75
N LYS A 12 -10.05 1.41 4.24
CA LYS A 12 -9.79 1.73 2.82
C LYS A 12 -8.30 1.59 2.51
N ARG A 13 -7.45 2.11 3.38
CA ARG A 13 -5.99 2.03 3.24
C ARG A 13 -5.50 0.58 3.19
N ALA A 14 -5.95 -0.27 4.10
CA ALA A 14 -5.55 -1.67 4.14
C ALA A 14 -6.06 -2.49 2.94
N LYS A 15 -7.32 -2.28 2.52
CA LYS A 15 -7.91 -3.00 1.37
C LYS A 15 -7.24 -2.64 0.05
N THR A 16 -6.95 -1.36 -0.19
CA THR A 16 -6.42 -0.88 -1.47
C THR A 16 -4.89 -0.99 -1.57
N HIS A 17 -4.18 -0.72 -0.48
CA HIS A 17 -2.71 -0.59 -0.52
C HIS A 17 -1.96 -1.66 0.31
N GLY A 18 -2.68 -2.47 1.09
CA GLY A 18 -2.09 -3.50 1.95
C GLY A 18 -1.50 -4.69 1.19
N PHE A 19 -0.83 -5.56 1.94
CA PHE A 19 -0.07 -6.71 1.43
C PHE A 19 -0.89 -7.66 0.56
N ARG A 20 -2.09 -8.06 1.02
CA ARG A 20 -2.96 -8.98 0.28
C ARG A 20 -3.28 -8.49 -1.13
N LYS A 21 -3.55 -7.18 -1.30
CA LYS A 21 -3.83 -6.59 -2.61
C LYS A 21 -2.60 -6.58 -3.51
N ARG A 22 -1.41 -6.33 -2.96
CA ARG A 22 -0.14 -6.36 -3.72
C ARG A 22 0.25 -7.77 -4.15
N MET A 23 0.00 -8.78 -3.32
CA MET A 23 0.20 -10.18 -3.67
C MET A 23 -0.76 -10.64 -4.78
N LYS A 24 -2.06 -10.31 -4.68
CA LYS A 24 -3.06 -10.67 -5.69
C LYS A 24 -2.74 -10.11 -7.09
N MET A 25 -2.07 -8.95 -7.18
CA MET A 25 -1.72 -8.30 -8.45
C MET A 25 -0.32 -8.70 -8.97
N GLY A 26 0.16 -9.91 -8.65
CA GLY A 26 1.41 -10.45 -9.18
C GLY A 26 2.67 -10.07 -8.41
N GLY A 27 2.57 -9.37 -7.26
CA GLY A 27 3.69 -9.23 -6.31
C GLY A 27 4.93 -8.45 -6.79
N ASN A 28 4.96 -7.95 -8.04
CA ASN A 28 6.10 -7.23 -8.62
C ASN A 28 6.55 -6.03 -7.78
N VAL A 29 5.58 -5.30 -7.20
CA VAL A 29 5.85 -4.18 -6.28
C VAL A 29 6.55 -4.66 -5.00
N LEU A 30 6.24 -5.85 -4.49
CA LEU A 30 6.90 -6.40 -3.32
C LEU A 30 8.32 -6.86 -3.66
N LYS A 31 8.50 -7.52 -4.82
CA LYS A 31 9.82 -7.97 -5.30
C LYS A 31 10.78 -6.79 -5.46
N THR A 32 10.37 -5.75 -6.18
CA THR A 32 11.17 -4.53 -6.37
C THR A 32 11.48 -3.82 -5.05
N ARG A 33 10.51 -3.75 -4.11
CA ARG A 33 10.73 -3.14 -2.79
C ARG A 33 11.69 -3.95 -1.90
N ARG A 34 11.66 -5.29 -1.99
CA ARG A 34 12.60 -6.19 -1.31
C ARG A 34 14.01 -6.05 -1.88
N GLN A 35 14.16 -6.05 -3.20
CA GLN A 35 15.44 -5.84 -3.88
C GLN A 35 16.07 -4.50 -3.50
N LYS A 36 15.25 -3.45 -3.38
CA LYS A 36 15.71 -2.13 -2.89
C LYS A 36 16.00 -2.08 -1.37
N GLY A 37 15.73 -3.15 -0.62
CA GLY A 37 15.98 -3.21 0.82
C GLY A 37 15.04 -2.35 1.67
N ARG A 38 13.80 -2.09 1.22
CA ARG A 38 12.86 -1.26 1.99
C ARG A 38 12.42 -1.99 3.27
N LYS A 39 12.71 -1.40 4.44
CA LYS A 39 12.27 -1.89 5.76
C LYS A 39 10.75 -2.13 5.83
N LYS A 40 9.95 -1.24 5.24
CA LYS A 40 8.48 -1.37 5.16
C LYS A 40 8.03 -1.60 3.71
N LEU A 41 7.49 -2.79 3.43
CA LEU A 41 7.11 -3.20 2.08
C LEU A 41 5.70 -2.74 1.67
N THR A 42 4.75 -2.70 2.60
CA THR A 42 3.38 -2.19 2.36
C THR A 42 2.94 -1.25 3.48
N VAL A 43 1.86 -0.51 3.25
CA VAL A 43 1.28 0.40 4.25
C VAL A 43 0.85 -0.30 5.53
#